data_AF-A0A3N8HNV7-F1
#
_entry.id   AF-A0A3N8HNV7-F1
#
_cell.length_a   1.000
_cell.length_b   1.000
_cell.length_c   1.000
_cell.angle_alpha   90.00
_cell.angle_beta   90.00
_cell.angle_gamma   90.00
#
_symmetry.space_group_name_H-M   'P 1'
#
loop_
_entity.id
_entity.type
_entity.pdbx_description
1 polymer ?
#
loop_
_entity_poly.entity_id
_entity_poly.type
_entity_poly.pdbx_seq_one_letter_code
_entity_poly.pdbx_strand_id
1 'polypeptide(L)'
;MTALPIDSTDVDPRRRARDLYWQGYRIARIAELLGAKPATLYSWKKRDGWDETEPVDRVNMTIEAQLIKLVTKEAKEGRDFKEIDLLTRQLDRLRSRPANDAKVSESGGGGGTRRSRSSDDRNAFSDEQVEKLNDAFLESIFDYQRTWYRAGFKERIRNILKSRQIGATWYFAREALLDALNTGRNQIFLSASKAQAHVFRQYIVQFAKDAVGVELRGDPMVLPNGATLYFLGTNARTAQSYHGNLYFDEYFWVPRFQDLRKVASGMAIHSQWRQTYFSTPSSLAHDAYPFWSGALFNRGRPKDQRVSIDISNAALAAGRTCADGQYRQIVTVEDAVRGGCNLFDLERLKLEYSADEYANLLLCQFIDDSLSVFPLATLQTCMVDTWEVWDDFKPLYMRPFGDEEVWIGYDPSHTGDSAGCVVLAPPKYPGGKFRVLERFQWHGLDFEAQAAKIEALTRRYRVTYIGIDTTGIGQGVYQLVTKFFPAATAFHYSVEIKTALVMKAQNVIRKGRLEFDTGWKDLAASFMAIKKTITPSGLQVTYKASRSEEASHGDLAWACMHALANEPLEGATGTNTGFMEIFDGR
;
A
#
# COMPACT_ATOMS: atom_id res chain seq x y z
N MET A 1 45.88 23.30 14.35
CA MET A 1 45.25 22.10 14.91
C MET A 1 44.90 22.38 16.35
N THR A 2 43.68 22.82 16.60
CA THR A 2 43.15 23.05 17.94
C THR A 2 42.34 21.82 18.32
N ALA A 3 42.84 21.04 19.29
CA ALA A 3 42.13 19.91 19.84
C ALA A 3 40.92 20.40 20.63
N LEU A 4 39.73 19.84 20.35
CA LEU A 4 38.54 20.06 21.16
C LEU A 4 38.76 19.48 22.57
N PRO A 5 38.25 20.13 23.63
CA PRO A 5 38.36 19.61 25.00
C PRO A 5 37.44 18.39 25.14
N ILE A 6 38.01 17.25 25.55
CA ILE A 6 37.26 16.04 25.88
C ILE A 6 36.99 16.09 27.39
N ASP A 7 35.71 16.18 27.74
CA ASP A 7 35.20 16.18 29.11
C ASP A 7 35.66 14.94 29.89
N SER A 8 36.15 15.13 31.12
CA SER A 8 37.18 14.29 31.75
C SER A 8 36.78 13.68 33.09
N THR A 9 35.52 13.28 33.30
CA THR A 9 35.07 12.89 34.65
C THR A 9 34.56 11.46 34.82
N ASP A 10 34.59 10.59 33.81
CA ASP A 10 34.24 9.17 34.03
C ASP A 10 34.86 8.19 33.01
N VAL A 11 36.20 8.15 32.96
CA VAL A 11 36.92 7.13 32.16
C VAL A 11 37.94 6.45 33.06
N ASP A 12 37.82 5.13 33.21
CA ASP A 12 38.79 4.28 33.91
C ASP A 12 40.23 4.64 33.46
N PRO A 13 41.11 5.10 34.39
CA PRO A 13 42.46 5.55 34.05
C PRO A 13 43.30 4.46 33.38
N ARG A 14 43.00 3.17 33.60
CA ARG A 14 43.65 2.04 32.93
C ARG A 14 43.24 1.94 31.45
N ARG A 15 41.95 2.14 31.15
CA ARG A 15 41.43 2.16 29.77
C ARG A 15 41.99 3.37 29.01
N ARG A 16 42.03 4.54 29.66
CA ARG A 16 42.57 5.76 29.06
C ARG A 16 44.06 5.64 28.73
N ALA A 17 44.83 5.01 29.61
CA ALA A 17 46.24 4.74 29.37
C ALA A 17 46.48 3.83 28.16
N ARG A 18 45.64 2.79 27.97
CA ARG A 18 45.71 1.87 26.84
C ARG A 18 45.43 2.59 25.51
N ASP A 19 44.40 3.41 25.46
CA ASP A 19 44.03 4.12 24.24
C ASP A 19 45.12 5.12 23.81
N LEU A 20 45.72 5.84 24.77
CA LEU A 20 46.86 6.73 24.52
C LEU A 20 48.09 5.95 24.02
N TYR A 21 48.32 4.74 24.55
CA TYR A 21 49.40 3.89 24.09
C TYR A 21 49.20 3.45 22.63
N TRP A 22 47.99 3.04 22.24
CA TRP A 22 47.68 2.68 20.86
C TRP A 22 47.68 3.86 19.88
N GLN A 23 47.53 5.10 20.39
CA GLN A 23 47.74 6.33 19.62
C GLN A 23 49.24 6.66 19.41
N GLY A 24 50.16 5.85 19.94
CA GLY A 24 51.60 5.97 19.72
C GLY A 24 52.34 6.78 20.79
N TYR A 25 51.70 7.15 21.91
CA TYR A 25 52.39 7.84 23.00
C TYR A 25 53.32 6.90 23.76
N ARG A 26 54.52 7.39 24.09
CA ARG A 26 55.46 6.66 24.96
C ARG A 26 54.93 6.59 26.39
N ILE A 27 55.16 5.48 27.09
CA ILE A 27 54.66 5.27 28.47
C ILE A 27 55.07 6.39 29.43
N ALA A 28 56.28 6.93 29.32
CA ALA A 28 56.72 8.06 30.15
C ALA A 28 55.81 9.30 29.99
N ARG A 29 55.37 9.58 28.75
CA ARG A 29 54.48 10.70 28.47
C ARG A 29 53.05 10.42 28.93
N ILE A 30 52.59 9.18 28.84
CA ILE A 30 51.26 8.77 29.33
C ILE A 30 51.22 8.87 30.87
N ALA A 31 52.29 8.48 31.55
CA ALA A 31 52.44 8.60 33.00
C ALA A 31 52.30 10.06 33.47
N GLU A 32 52.94 11.00 32.77
CA GLU A 32 52.79 12.44 33.04
C GLU A 32 51.36 12.93 32.78
N LEU A 33 50.75 12.53 31.67
CA LEU A 33 49.40 12.98 31.28
C LEU A 33 48.29 12.48 32.23
N LEU A 34 48.47 11.31 32.84
CA LEU A 34 47.48 10.67 33.71
C LEU A 34 47.84 10.74 35.21
N GLY A 35 48.97 11.36 35.57
CA GLY A 35 49.46 11.39 36.95
C GLY A 35 49.77 10.00 37.53
N ALA A 36 50.06 9.01 36.69
CA ALA A 36 50.30 7.62 37.08
C ALA A 36 51.80 7.28 37.08
N LYS A 37 52.24 6.37 37.96
CA LYS A 37 53.63 5.91 37.96
C LYS A 37 53.93 5.07 36.70
N PRO A 38 55.07 5.26 36.01
CA PRO A 38 55.42 4.46 34.82
C PRO A 38 55.40 2.95 35.07
N ALA A 39 55.82 2.50 36.25
CA ALA A 39 55.78 1.07 36.64
C ALA A 39 54.35 0.49 36.61
N THR A 40 53.35 1.28 37.01
CA THR A 40 51.94 0.88 36.96
C THR A 40 51.47 0.70 35.51
N LEU A 41 51.87 1.60 34.62
CA LEU A 41 51.53 1.51 33.19
C LEU A 41 52.20 0.32 32.50
N TYR A 42 53.47 0.02 32.82
CA TYR A 42 54.14 -1.18 32.31
C TYR A 42 53.47 -2.47 32.81
N SER A 43 53.00 -2.48 34.06
CA SER A 43 52.25 -3.61 34.63
C SER A 43 50.93 -3.84 33.89
N TRP A 44 50.15 -2.79 33.62
CA TRP A 44 48.90 -2.88 32.85
C TRP A 44 49.15 -3.28 31.40
N LYS A 45 50.15 -2.66 30.76
CA LYS A 45 50.58 -2.99 29.40
C LYS A 45 50.90 -4.47 29.24
N LYS A 46 51.64 -5.05 30.20
CA LYS A 46 52.00 -6.47 30.20
C LYS A 46 50.82 -7.37 30.53
N ARG A 47 50.00 -7.02 31.53
CA ARG A 47 48.87 -7.84 31.99
C ARG A 47 47.77 -7.96 30.94
N ASP A 48 47.51 -6.87 30.21
CA ASP A 48 46.42 -6.81 29.22
C ASP A 48 46.92 -6.95 27.77
N GLY A 49 48.19 -7.35 27.59
CA GLY A 49 48.77 -7.65 26.27
C GLY A 49 48.63 -6.53 25.24
N TRP A 50 48.88 -5.25 25.61
CA TRP A 50 48.59 -4.12 24.70
C TRP A 50 49.41 -4.16 23.41
N ASP A 51 50.61 -4.73 23.44
CA ASP A 51 51.46 -4.92 22.27
C ASP A 51 50.94 -6.03 21.35
N GLU A 52 50.30 -7.03 21.93
CA GLU A 52 49.84 -8.26 21.28
C GLU A 52 48.44 -8.11 20.65
N THR A 53 47.70 -7.05 20.99
CA THR A 53 46.39 -6.78 20.40
C THR A 53 46.54 -6.42 18.92
N GLU A 54 45.87 -7.12 18.00
CA GLU A 54 45.95 -6.81 16.57
C GLU A 54 45.31 -5.45 16.25
N PRO A 55 45.78 -4.72 15.22
CA PRO A 55 45.19 -3.43 14.84
C PRO A 55 43.68 -3.48 14.57
N VAL A 56 43.18 -4.58 13.98
CA VAL A 56 41.76 -4.79 13.72
C VAL A 56 40.96 -4.90 15.01
N ASP A 57 41.47 -5.63 16.00
CA ASP A 57 40.83 -5.77 17.30
C ASP A 57 40.83 -4.45 18.08
N ARG A 58 41.91 -3.65 18.00
CA ARG A 58 41.96 -2.31 18.60
C ARG A 58 40.85 -1.40 18.05
N VAL A 59 40.64 -1.45 16.73
CA VAL A 59 39.57 -0.70 16.04
C VAL A 59 38.19 -1.22 16.44
N ASN A 60 37.98 -2.53 16.46
CA ASN A 60 36.71 -3.15 16.89
C ASN A 60 36.35 -2.75 18.33
N MET A 61 37.30 -2.81 19.26
CA MET A 61 37.09 -2.43 20.66
C MET A 61 36.74 -0.94 20.81
N THR A 62 37.28 -0.07 19.97
CA THR A 62 37.00 1.38 20.00
C THR A 62 35.63 1.68 19.39
N ILE A 63 35.27 1.02 18.29
CA ILE A 63 33.94 1.13 17.68
C ILE A 63 32.86 0.65 18.66
N GLU A 64 33.06 -0.51 19.29
CA GLU A 64 32.15 -1.07 20.28
C GLU A 64 31.97 -0.13 21.49
N ALA A 65 33.07 0.42 22.01
CA ALA A 65 33.04 1.37 23.12
C ALA A 65 32.21 2.62 22.81
N GLN A 66 32.40 3.18 21.62
CA GLN A 66 31.68 4.38 21.18
C GLN A 66 30.19 4.06 20.93
N LEU A 67 29.90 2.89 20.37
CA LEU A 67 28.53 2.43 20.16
C LEU A 67 27.78 2.28 21.49
N ILE A 68 28.39 1.65 22.50
CA ILE A 68 27.82 1.53 23.84
C ILE A 68 27.52 2.91 24.42
N LYS A 69 28.47 3.84 24.36
CA LYS A 69 28.29 5.21 24.87
C LYS A 69 27.13 5.94 24.20
N LEU A 70 27.00 5.84 22.88
CA LEU A 70 25.93 6.50 22.13
C LEU A 70 24.56 5.87 22.42
N VAL A 71 24.50 4.54 22.58
CA VAL A 71 23.28 3.82 22.89
C VAL A 71 22.79 4.14 24.30
N THR A 72 23.69 4.29 25.28
CA THR A 72 23.34 4.61 26.68
C THR A 72 23.04 6.09 26.92
N LYS A 73 23.22 6.97 25.93
CA LYS A 73 22.89 8.40 26.05
C LYS A 73 21.38 8.60 26.24
N GLU A 74 20.96 9.28 27.31
CA GLU A 74 19.54 9.47 27.67
C GLU A 74 18.78 10.33 26.65
N ALA A 75 19.34 11.47 26.24
CA ALA A 75 18.78 12.35 25.22
C ALA A 75 19.57 12.24 23.91
N LYS A 76 19.03 11.53 22.93
CA LYS A 76 19.66 11.35 21.60
C LYS A 76 19.21 12.41 20.62
N GLU A 77 20.14 12.96 19.87
CA GLU A 77 19.95 13.89 18.76
C GLU A 77 20.07 13.15 17.42
N GLY A 78 19.58 13.75 16.33
CA GLY A 78 19.64 13.14 14.99
C GLY A 78 21.05 12.72 14.54
N ARG A 79 22.09 13.42 14.99
CA ARG A 79 23.50 13.05 14.74
C ARG A 79 23.92 11.76 15.46
N ASP A 80 23.39 11.50 16.65
CA ASP A 80 23.74 10.31 17.44
C ASP A 80 23.19 9.06 16.76
N PHE A 81 21.95 9.11 16.25
CA PHE A 81 21.36 8.00 15.50
C PHE A 81 22.15 7.68 14.21
N LYS A 82 22.64 8.71 13.53
CA LYS A 82 23.47 8.55 12.33
C LYS A 82 24.83 7.94 12.65
N GLU A 83 25.44 8.33 13.77
CA GLU A 83 26.73 7.78 14.21
C GLU A 83 26.59 6.32 14.67
N ILE A 84 25.53 5.99 15.41
CA ILE A 84 25.19 4.60 15.80
C ILE A 84 25.06 3.71 14.55
N ASP A 85 24.31 4.16 13.54
CA ASP A 85 24.11 3.41 12.30
C ASP A 85 25.43 3.22 11.51
N LEU A 86 26.27 4.25 11.43
CA LEU A 86 27.57 4.15 10.74
C LEU A 86 28.54 3.20 11.47
N LEU A 87 28.64 3.29 12.79
CA LEU A 87 29.51 2.45 13.60
C LEU A 87 29.05 0.97 13.58
N THR A 88 27.74 0.72 13.61
CA THR A 88 27.17 -0.63 13.50
C THR A 88 27.51 -1.27 12.15
N ARG A 89 27.36 -0.52 11.04
CA ARG A 89 27.72 -1.00 9.70
C ARG A 89 29.21 -1.27 9.53
N GLN A 90 30.08 -0.51 10.21
CA GLN A 90 31.52 -0.76 10.18
C GLN A 90 31.90 -2.01 10.99
N LEU A 91 31.26 -2.23 12.15
CA LEU A 91 31.48 -3.43 12.95
C LEU A 91 31.10 -4.72 12.20
N ASP A 92 30.00 -4.71 11.46
CA ASP A 92 29.57 -5.86 10.64
C ASP A 92 30.53 -6.18 9.49
N ARG A 93 31.23 -5.17 8.95
CA ARG A 93 32.22 -5.35 7.88
C ARG A 93 33.56 -5.87 8.39
N LEU A 94 33.92 -5.56 9.63
CA LEU A 94 35.18 -5.97 10.25
C LEU A 94 35.13 -7.39 10.84
N ARG A 95 33.93 -7.98 10.99
CA ARG A 95 33.78 -9.41 11.30
C ARG A 95 34.21 -10.25 10.09
N SER A 96 35.47 -10.69 10.06
CA SER A 96 35.91 -11.71 9.10
C SER A 96 35.16 -13.02 9.34
N ARG A 97 34.50 -13.52 8.29
CA ARG A 97 33.96 -14.89 8.23
C ARG A 97 35.14 -15.87 8.36
N PRO A 98 35.08 -16.89 9.22
CA PRO A 98 36.16 -17.86 9.30
C PRO A 98 36.25 -18.63 7.97
N ALA A 99 37.41 -18.53 7.32
CA ALA A 99 37.80 -19.38 6.22
C ALA A 99 38.18 -20.75 6.79
N ASN A 100 37.33 -21.76 6.59
CA ASN A 100 37.67 -23.17 6.72
C ASN A 100 36.65 -24.03 5.97
N ASP A 101 36.82 -24.07 4.65
CA ASP A 101 36.44 -25.25 3.84
C ASP A 101 37.69 -25.71 3.10
N ALA A 102 38.44 -26.60 3.76
CA ALA A 102 39.40 -27.49 3.10
C ALA A 102 39.78 -28.60 4.07
N LYS A 103 38.88 -29.57 4.25
CA LYS A 103 39.27 -30.97 4.46
C LYS A 103 38.13 -31.91 4.10
N VAL A 104 38.36 -32.57 2.97
CA VAL A 104 37.73 -33.81 2.52
C VAL A 104 37.69 -34.83 3.67
N SER A 105 36.53 -35.43 3.91
CA SER A 105 36.47 -36.82 4.36
C SER A 105 35.23 -37.51 3.81
N GLU A 106 35.46 -38.46 2.91
CA GLU A 106 34.56 -39.58 2.66
C GLU A 106 34.26 -40.31 3.98
N SER A 107 32.99 -40.57 4.26
CA SER A 107 32.49 -41.85 4.79
C SER A 107 30.98 -41.74 5.05
N GLY A 108 30.25 -42.75 4.57
CA GLY A 108 28.82 -42.87 4.74
C GLY A 108 28.39 -43.25 6.16
N GLY A 109 27.08 -43.14 6.41
CA GLY A 109 26.43 -43.65 7.61
C GLY A 109 25.19 -42.84 7.95
N GLY A 110 24.01 -43.40 7.68
CA GLY A 110 22.73 -42.78 7.97
C GLY A 110 22.51 -42.53 9.47
N GLY A 111 21.68 -41.53 9.78
CA GLY A 111 21.25 -41.24 11.13
C GLY A 111 20.77 -39.80 11.26
N GLY A 112 19.46 -39.60 11.16
CA GLY A 112 18.83 -38.29 11.21
C GLY A 112 19.20 -37.49 12.45
N THR A 113 19.74 -36.31 12.23
CA THR A 113 19.67 -35.20 13.18
C THR A 113 19.23 -33.98 12.39
N ARG A 114 18.01 -33.51 12.64
CA ARG A 114 17.52 -32.21 12.15
C ARG A 114 18.50 -31.16 12.70
N ARG A 115 19.44 -30.72 11.86
CA ARG A 115 20.19 -29.47 12.09
C ARG A 115 19.15 -28.38 12.30
N SER A 116 19.20 -27.71 13.45
CA SER A 116 18.44 -26.49 13.67
C SER A 116 18.82 -25.50 12.58
N ARG A 117 17.87 -25.15 11.69
CA ARG A 117 18.08 -24.14 10.65
C ARG A 117 18.69 -22.90 11.31
N SER A 118 19.91 -22.57 10.91
CA SER A 118 20.60 -21.35 11.34
C SER A 118 19.72 -20.15 10.95
N SER A 119 19.88 -19.00 11.63
CA SER A 119 19.31 -17.74 11.15
C SER A 119 19.70 -17.43 9.70
N ASP A 120 20.81 -17.99 9.23
CA ASP A 120 21.33 -17.87 7.85
C ASP A 120 20.53 -18.67 6.80
N ASP A 121 19.68 -19.63 7.21
CA ASP A 121 18.85 -20.43 6.29
C ASP A 121 17.45 -19.82 6.05
N ARG A 122 17.17 -18.64 6.60
CA ARG A 122 15.87 -17.98 6.44
C ARG A 122 15.72 -17.46 5.01
N ASN A 123 14.57 -17.74 4.40
CA ASN A 123 14.27 -17.35 3.01
C ASN A 123 15.29 -17.86 1.97
N ALA A 124 16.03 -18.93 2.27
CA ALA A 124 17.04 -19.49 1.37
C ALA A 124 16.40 -20.34 0.25
N PHE A 125 16.99 -20.22 -0.94
CA PHE A 125 16.70 -21.04 -2.11
C PHE A 125 18.01 -21.70 -2.55
N SER A 126 17.95 -22.99 -2.89
CA SER A 126 19.01 -23.66 -3.64
C SER A 126 18.94 -23.31 -5.13
N ASP A 127 20.04 -23.49 -5.86
CA ASP A 127 20.11 -23.21 -7.29
C ASP A 127 19.06 -24.02 -8.08
N GLU A 128 18.88 -25.30 -7.74
CA GLU A 128 17.85 -26.18 -8.31
C GLU A 128 16.42 -25.63 -8.09
N GLN A 129 16.16 -25.03 -6.92
CA GLN A 129 14.87 -24.40 -6.64
C GLN A 129 14.70 -23.10 -7.45
N VAL A 130 15.77 -22.32 -7.65
CA VAL A 130 15.72 -21.11 -8.49
C VAL A 130 15.43 -21.49 -9.95
N GLU A 131 16.10 -22.51 -10.49
CA GLU A 131 15.83 -23.03 -11.84
C GLU A 131 14.37 -23.49 -11.98
N LYS A 132 13.89 -24.32 -11.05
CA LYS A 132 12.50 -24.78 -11.05
C LYS A 132 11.48 -23.64 -10.95
N LEU A 133 11.80 -22.58 -10.21
CA LEU A 133 10.96 -21.37 -10.16
C LEU A 133 10.93 -20.64 -11.51
N ASN A 134 12.06 -20.54 -12.22
CA ASN A 134 12.09 -19.94 -13.56
C ASN A 134 11.22 -20.74 -14.54
N ASP A 135 11.32 -22.06 -14.53
CA ASP A 135 10.51 -22.93 -15.39
C ASP A 135 9.01 -22.79 -15.07
N ALA A 136 8.64 -22.93 -13.79
CA ALA A 136 7.25 -22.80 -13.34
C ALA A 136 6.66 -21.42 -13.69
N PHE A 137 7.46 -20.36 -13.64
CA PHE A 137 7.03 -19.03 -14.06
C PHE A 137 6.77 -18.98 -15.57
N LEU A 138 7.70 -19.45 -16.40
CA LEU A 138 7.58 -19.39 -17.86
C LEU A 138 6.47 -20.29 -18.42
N GLU A 139 6.19 -21.42 -17.77
CA GLU A 139 5.09 -22.33 -18.14
C GLU A 139 3.71 -21.75 -17.78
N SER A 140 3.64 -20.93 -16.71
CA SER A 140 2.36 -20.44 -16.18
C SER A 140 1.87 -19.12 -16.77
N ILE A 141 2.65 -18.46 -17.64
CA ILE A 141 2.31 -17.13 -18.19
C ILE A 141 1.68 -17.19 -19.58
N PHE A 142 0.70 -16.30 -19.79
CA PHE A 142 0.03 -16.08 -21.09
C PHE A 142 0.88 -15.20 -22.04
N ASP A 143 0.50 -15.12 -23.31
CA ASP A 143 1.34 -14.46 -24.33
C ASP A 143 1.52 -12.96 -24.10
N TYR A 144 0.47 -12.26 -23.64
CA TYR A 144 0.60 -10.83 -23.29
C TYR A 144 1.56 -10.61 -22.10
N GLN A 145 1.64 -11.57 -21.18
CA GLN A 145 2.58 -11.55 -20.05
C GLN A 145 4.01 -11.88 -20.52
N ARG A 146 4.19 -12.76 -21.52
CA ARG A 146 5.48 -12.99 -22.18
C ARG A 146 6.02 -11.72 -22.83
N THR A 147 5.15 -10.85 -23.34
CA THR A 147 5.54 -9.53 -23.82
C THR A 147 6.10 -8.66 -22.69
N TRP A 148 5.47 -8.64 -21.50
CA TRP A 148 6.01 -7.94 -20.32
C TRP A 148 7.37 -8.49 -19.89
N TYR A 149 7.54 -9.82 -19.93
CA TYR A 149 8.80 -10.50 -19.62
C TYR A 149 9.93 -10.03 -20.52
N ARG A 150 9.72 -10.08 -21.84
CA ARG A 150 10.70 -9.60 -22.83
C ARG A 150 11.01 -8.12 -22.66
N ALA A 151 9.99 -7.29 -22.41
CA ALA A 151 10.17 -5.86 -22.15
C ALA A 151 11.01 -5.62 -20.88
N GLY A 152 10.88 -6.47 -19.86
CA GLY A 152 11.64 -6.37 -18.61
C GLY A 152 13.15 -6.40 -18.78
N PHE A 153 13.67 -7.05 -19.82
CA PHE A 153 15.11 -7.10 -20.10
C PHE A 153 15.64 -5.88 -20.87
N LYS A 154 14.78 -5.18 -21.59
CA LYS A 154 15.17 -4.10 -22.52
C LYS A 154 14.81 -2.71 -22.00
N GLU A 155 13.68 -2.61 -21.33
CA GLU A 155 13.02 -1.33 -21.05
C GLU A 155 13.29 -0.86 -19.63
N ARG A 156 13.88 0.33 -19.52
CA ARG A 156 14.11 0.97 -18.22
C ARG A 156 12.79 1.39 -17.56
N ILE A 157 11.85 1.92 -18.36
CA ILE A 157 10.54 2.36 -17.90
C ILE A 157 9.47 1.63 -18.70
N ARG A 158 8.68 0.79 -18.01
CA ARG A 158 7.48 0.14 -18.54
C ARG A 158 6.26 0.83 -17.95
N ASN A 159 5.32 1.24 -18.79
CA ASN A 159 4.09 1.89 -18.41
C ASN A 159 2.91 1.15 -19.04
N ILE A 160 2.11 0.45 -18.24
CA ILE A 160 1.17 -0.55 -18.72
C ILE A 160 -0.24 -0.21 -18.23
N LEU A 161 -1.12 0.11 -19.16
CA LEU A 161 -2.54 0.22 -18.88
C LEU A 161 -3.18 -1.17 -19.03
N LYS A 162 -3.93 -1.62 -18.03
CA LYS A 162 -4.41 -3.00 -17.99
C LYS A 162 -5.87 -3.12 -17.57
N SER A 163 -6.51 -4.18 -18.04
CA SER A 163 -7.85 -4.61 -17.61
C SER A 163 -7.82 -5.18 -16.18
N ARG A 164 -8.97 -5.20 -15.50
CA ARG A 164 -9.11 -5.91 -14.22
C ARG A 164 -8.90 -7.41 -14.40
N GLN A 165 -8.39 -8.05 -13.35
CA GLN A 165 -8.27 -9.52 -13.24
C GLN A 165 -7.38 -10.24 -14.27
N ILE A 166 -6.61 -9.53 -15.13
CA ILE A 166 -5.69 -10.19 -16.09
C ILE A 166 -4.34 -10.65 -15.49
N GLY A 167 -4.25 -10.77 -14.16
CA GLY A 167 -3.06 -11.30 -13.49
C GLY A 167 -1.82 -10.39 -13.45
N ALA A 168 -1.96 -9.06 -13.60
CA ALA A 168 -0.80 -8.14 -13.58
C ALA A 168 -0.02 -8.16 -12.26
N THR A 169 -0.68 -7.98 -11.12
CA THR A 169 -0.07 -8.03 -9.77
C THR A 169 0.59 -9.39 -9.51
N TRP A 170 -0.10 -10.48 -9.88
CA TRP A 170 0.42 -11.85 -9.78
C TRP A 170 1.69 -12.05 -10.61
N TYR A 171 1.72 -11.52 -11.83
CA TYR A 171 2.85 -11.62 -12.73
C TYR A 171 4.05 -10.84 -12.20
N PHE A 172 3.87 -9.55 -11.87
CA PHE A 172 4.96 -8.69 -11.43
C PHE A 172 5.51 -9.08 -10.05
N ALA A 173 4.69 -9.66 -9.17
CA ALA A 173 5.15 -10.25 -7.91
C ALA A 173 6.17 -11.38 -8.15
N ARG A 174 5.89 -12.26 -9.12
CA ARG A 174 6.76 -13.40 -9.47
C ARG A 174 8.00 -12.96 -10.25
N GLU A 175 7.85 -12.05 -11.21
CA GLU A 175 8.96 -11.45 -11.94
C GLU A 175 9.95 -10.79 -10.97
N ALA A 176 9.45 -10.05 -9.97
CA ALA A 176 10.28 -9.40 -8.97
C ALA A 176 11.01 -10.40 -8.06
N LEU A 177 10.37 -11.50 -7.65
CA LEU A 177 11.05 -12.55 -6.87
C LEU A 177 12.18 -13.18 -7.67
N LEU A 178 11.92 -13.57 -8.93
CA LEU A 178 12.94 -14.15 -9.80
C LEU A 178 14.10 -13.18 -10.05
N ASP A 179 13.80 -11.90 -10.27
CA ASP A 179 14.83 -10.87 -10.41
C ASP A 179 15.69 -10.74 -9.15
N ALA A 180 15.06 -10.68 -7.98
CA ALA A 180 15.74 -10.60 -6.70
C ALA A 180 16.66 -11.81 -6.47
N LEU A 181 16.20 -13.02 -6.78
CA LEU A 181 16.98 -14.25 -6.66
C LEU A 181 18.17 -14.28 -7.63
N ASN A 182 17.92 -13.97 -8.90
CA ASN A 182 18.92 -14.10 -9.96
C ASN A 182 19.98 -12.99 -9.93
N THR A 183 19.65 -11.79 -9.45
CA THR A 183 20.54 -10.62 -9.57
C THR A 183 20.91 -9.96 -8.25
N GLY A 184 20.32 -10.36 -7.12
CA GLY A 184 20.52 -9.68 -5.83
C GLY A 184 19.93 -8.26 -5.78
N ARG A 185 19.05 -7.91 -6.73
CA ARG A 185 18.49 -6.56 -6.84
C ARG A 185 17.33 -6.40 -5.86
N ASN A 186 17.29 -5.25 -5.19
CA ASN A 186 16.15 -4.86 -4.35
C ASN A 186 14.90 -4.62 -5.20
N GLN A 187 13.73 -4.92 -4.65
CA GLN A 187 12.44 -4.72 -5.28
C GLN A 187 11.56 -3.86 -4.38
N ILE A 188 10.92 -2.84 -4.95
CA ILE A 188 10.09 -1.87 -4.23
C ILE A 188 8.70 -1.91 -4.84
N PHE A 189 7.73 -2.35 -4.05
CA PHE A 189 6.31 -2.34 -4.41
C PHE A 189 5.65 -1.12 -3.78
N LEU A 190 5.17 -0.22 -4.63
CA LEU A 190 4.39 0.95 -4.24
C LEU A 190 2.98 0.79 -4.79
N SER A 191 1.96 0.82 -3.94
CA SER A 191 0.55 0.68 -4.33
C SER A 191 -0.31 1.77 -3.67
N ALA A 192 -1.61 1.80 -3.97
CA ALA A 192 -2.51 2.84 -3.46
C ALA A 192 -2.79 2.72 -1.94
N SER A 193 -2.56 1.56 -1.35
CA SER A 193 -2.48 1.36 0.10
C SER A 193 -1.50 0.26 0.47
N LYS A 194 -1.08 0.21 1.74
CA LYS A 194 -0.23 -0.86 2.28
C LYS A 194 -0.91 -2.23 2.18
N ALA A 195 -2.22 -2.29 2.40
CA ALA A 195 -3.01 -3.50 2.19
C ALA A 195 -2.85 -4.05 0.76
N GLN A 196 -2.91 -3.17 -0.25
CA GLN A 196 -2.70 -3.56 -1.65
C GLN A 196 -1.24 -3.95 -1.93
N ALA A 197 -0.26 -3.26 -1.35
CA ALA A 197 1.15 -3.65 -1.47
C ALA A 197 1.40 -5.07 -0.91
N HIS A 198 0.71 -5.46 0.16
CA HIS A 198 0.80 -6.81 0.74
C HIS A 198 0.20 -7.91 -0.14
N VAL A 199 -0.60 -7.58 -1.16
CA VAL A 199 -1.05 -8.56 -2.17
C VAL A 199 0.15 -9.08 -2.97
N PHE A 200 1.13 -8.23 -3.30
CA PHE A 200 2.39 -8.70 -3.91
C PHE A 200 3.10 -9.69 -2.99
N ARG A 201 3.20 -9.36 -1.71
CA ARG A 201 3.81 -10.24 -0.70
C ARG A 201 3.13 -11.59 -0.64
N GLN A 202 1.80 -11.63 -0.67
CA GLN A 202 1.03 -12.87 -0.68
C GLN A 202 1.35 -13.71 -1.92
N TYR A 203 1.35 -13.11 -3.12
CA TYR A 203 1.71 -13.83 -4.35
C TYR A 203 3.15 -14.35 -4.35
N ILE A 204 4.10 -13.59 -3.81
CA ILE A 204 5.50 -14.01 -3.65
C ILE A 204 5.60 -15.23 -2.73
N VAL A 205 4.99 -15.15 -1.54
CA VAL A 205 5.02 -16.24 -0.55
C VAL A 205 4.33 -17.49 -1.12
N GLN A 206 3.18 -17.32 -1.77
CA GLN A 206 2.43 -18.41 -2.38
C GLN A 206 3.24 -19.09 -3.49
N PHE A 207 3.86 -18.31 -4.39
CA PHE A 207 4.65 -18.85 -5.49
C PHE A 207 5.88 -19.64 -5.01
N ALA A 208 6.62 -19.09 -4.04
CA ALA A 208 7.77 -19.78 -3.44
C ALA A 208 7.36 -21.09 -2.74
N LYS A 209 6.23 -21.08 -2.04
CA LYS A 209 5.71 -22.27 -1.35
C LYS A 209 5.23 -23.34 -2.35
N ASP A 210 4.43 -22.97 -3.34
CA ASP A 210 3.80 -23.93 -4.26
C ASP A 210 4.80 -24.55 -5.23
N ALA A 211 5.72 -23.75 -5.80
CA ALA A 211 6.65 -24.25 -6.79
C ALA A 211 7.78 -25.08 -6.18
N VAL A 212 8.29 -24.66 -5.01
CA VAL A 212 9.56 -25.19 -4.44
C VAL A 212 9.55 -25.43 -2.94
N GLY A 213 8.41 -25.26 -2.26
CA GLY A 213 8.27 -25.57 -0.83
C GLY A 213 8.97 -24.58 0.12
N VAL A 214 9.34 -23.38 -0.34
CA VAL A 214 10.05 -22.38 0.48
C VAL A 214 9.05 -21.45 1.18
N GLU A 215 9.10 -21.41 2.51
CA GLU A 215 8.32 -20.47 3.32
C GLU A 215 9.06 -19.14 3.51
N LEU A 216 8.67 -18.15 2.72
CA LEU A 216 9.18 -16.78 2.84
C LEU A 216 8.55 -16.03 4.03
N ARG A 217 9.39 -15.31 4.79
CA ARG A 217 8.99 -14.52 5.98
C ARG A 217 9.66 -13.14 6.01
N GLY A 218 9.08 -12.23 6.80
CA GLY A 218 9.55 -10.85 6.95
C GLY A 218 8.66 -9.81 6.26
N ASP A 219 8.82 -8.57 6.71
CA ASP A 219 8.28 -7.33 6.13
C ASP A 219 9.14 -6.14 6.62
N PRO A 220 10.16 -5.68 5.86
CA PRO A 220 10.51 -6.13 4.51
C PRO A 220 11.06 -7.56 4.49
N MET A 221 11.01 -8.19 3.31
CA MET A 221 11.52 -9.55 3.13
C MET A 221 12.96 -9.48 2.60
N VAL A 222 13.89 -10.12 3.32
CA VAL A 222 15.32 -10.14 2.98
C VAL A 222 15.70 -11.55 2.52
N LEU A 223 16.38 -11.64 1.37
CA LEU A 223 16.92 -12.88 0.82
C LEU A 223 18.41 -13.03 1.20
N PRO A 224 18.95 -14.25 1.30
CA PRO A 224 20.36 -14.47 1.68
C PRO A 224 21.39 -13.83 0.73
N ASN A 225 21.02 -13.57 -0.52
CA ASN A 225 21.86 -12.88 -1.50
C ASN A 225 21.91 -11.34 -1.29
N GLY A 226 21.26 -10.82 -0.26
CA GLY A 226 21.22 -9.39 0.08
C GLY A 226 20.06 -8.61 -0.54
N ALA A 227 19.29 -9.20 -1.46
CA ALA A 227 18.12 -8.54 -2.03
C ALA A 227 17.04 -8.32 -0.97
N THR A 228 16.48 -7.11 -0.94
CA THR A 228 15.36 -6.76 -0.07
C THR A 228 14.12 -6.40 -0.88
N LEU A 229 12.97 -6.95 -0.48
CA LEU A 229 11.66 -6.69 -1.05
C LEU A 229 10.85 -5.82 -0.08
N TYR A 230 10.53 -4.61 -0.51
CA TYR A 230 9.81 -3.59 0.27
C TYR A 230 8.36 -3.46 -0.20
N PHE A 231 7.40 -3.44 0.73
CA PHE A 231 5.97 -3.30 0.45
C PHE A 231 5.44 -2.00 1.07
N LEU A 232 5.21 -0.98 0.25
CA LEU A 232 4.96 0.39 0.68
C LEU A 232 3.58 0.90 0.23
N GLY A 233 2.90 1.62 1.11
CA GLY A 233 1.72 2.43 0.79
C GLY A 233 2.10 3.82 0.26
N THR A 234 1.11 4.71 0.12
CA THR A 234 1.28 6.05 -0.51
C THR A 234 1.94 7.10 0.40
N ASN A 235 2.60 6.70 1.49
CA ASN A 235 3.24 7.62 2.41
C ASN A 235 4.62 8.05 1.89
N ALA A 236 4.66 9.20 1.21
CA ALA A 236 5.88 9.72 0.61
C ALA A 236 7.06 9.90 1.58
N ARG A 237 6.82 10.03 2.90
CA ARG A 237 7.88 10.20 3.91
C ARG A 237 8.67 8.92 4.17
N THR A 238 8.03 7.76 4.05
CA THR A 238 8.70 6.46 4.25
C THR A 238 9.43 5.99 3.00
N ALA A 239 9.08 6.52 1.82
CA ALA A 239 9.61 6.08 0.53
C ALA A 239 10.93 6.71 0.07
N GLN A 240 11.53 7.68 0.77
CA GLN A 240 12.68 8.43 0.24
C GLN A 240 14.04 7.72 0.34
N SER A 241 14.18 6.70 1.20
CA SER A 241 15.49 6.12 1.53
C SER A 241 15.82 4.83 0.78
N TYR A 242 14.84 4.21 0.12
CA TYR A 242 15.02 2.91 -0.51
C TYR A 242 15.60 3.03 -1.92
N HIS A 243 16.24 1.97 -2.39
CA HIS A 243 16.75 1.85 -3.75
C HIS A 243 16.50 0.45 -4.30
N GLY A 244 16.03 0.34 -5.53
CA GLY A 244 15.63 -0.93 -6.13
C GLY A 244 14.80 -0.77 -7.40
N ASN A 245 14.43 -1.89 -8.01
CA ASN A 245 13.42 -1.90 -9.08
C ASN A 245 12.07 -1.47 -8.51
N LEU A 246 11.45 -0.47 -9.13
CA LEU A 246 10.16 0.05 -8.71
C LEU A 246 9.03 -0.63 -9.47
N TYR A 247 8.04 -1.15 -8.74
CA TYR A 247 6.73 -1.57 -9.24
C TYR A 247 5.69 -0.64 -8.64
N PHE A 248 5.10 0.22 -9.46
CA PHE A 248 4.07 1.16 -9.04
C PHE A 248 2.72 0.72 -9.58
N ASP A 249 1.96 0.05 -8.71
CA ASP A 249 0.65 -0.52 -9.01
C ASP A 249 -0.46 0.51 -8.83
N GLU A 250 -1.49 0.38 -9.67
CA GLU A 250 -2.72 1.15 -9.64
C GLU A 250 -2.54 2.67 -9.55
N TYR A 251 -1.48 3.19 -10.18
CA TYR A 251 -1.06 4.58 -10.06
C TYR A 251 -2.09 5.62 -10.57
N PHE A 252 -3.09 5.22 -11.37
CA PHE A 252 -4.21 6.10 -11.76
C PHE A 252 -5.24 6.29 -10.64
N TRP A 253 -5.12 5.59 -9.53
CA TRP A 253 -6.02 5.72 -8.38
C TRP A 253 -5.33 6.38 -7.18
N VAL A 254 -4.05 6.70 -7.33
CA VAL A 254 -3.22 7.24 -6.25
C VAL A 254 -3.37 8.76 -6.18
N PRO A 255 -3.72 9.34 -5.02
CA PRO A 255 -3.81 10.78 -4.85
C PRO A 255 -2.42 11.42 -4.94
N ARG A 256 -2.33 12.61 -5.56
CA ARG A 256 -1.07 13.37 -5.75
C ARG A 256 0.04 12.51 -6.39
N PHE A 257 -0.32 11.74 -7.42
CA PHE A 257 0.61 10.87 -8.13
C PHE A 257 1.88 11.61 -8.58
N GLN A 258 1.79 12.86 -9.07
CA GLN A 258 3.00 13.57 -9.54
C GLN A 258 4.05 13.76 -8.43
N ASP A 259 3.62 14.05 -7.20
CA ASP A 259 4.50 14.19 -6.04
C ASP A 259 5.11 12.84 -5.66
N LEU A 260 4.28 11.80 -5.59
CA LEU A 260 4.71 10.44 -5.26
C LEU A 260 5.66 9.87 -6.31
N ARG A 261 5.37 10.07 -7.59
CA ARG A 261 6.24 9.66 -8.70
C ARG A 261 7.60 10.35 -8.60
N LYS A 262 7.66 11.62 -8.22
CA LYS A 262 8.94 12.34 -8.05
C LYS A 262 9.80 11.68 -6.97
N VAL A 263 9.20 11.30 -5.84
CA VAL A 263 9.90 10.57 -4.77
C VAL A 263 10.27 9.15 -5.24
N ALA A 264 9.32 8.42 -5.82
CA ALA A 264 9.49 7.03 -6.18
C ALA A 264 10.49 6.80 -7.31
N SER A 265 10.48 7.67 -8.32
CA SER A 265 11.47 7.63 -9.39
C SER A 265 12.90 7.92 -8.89
N GLY A 266 13.06 8.64 -7.79
CA GLY A 266 14.34 8.84 -7.10
C GLY A 266 14.92 7.55 -6.52
N MET A 267 14.07 6.63 -6.04
CA MET A 267 14.50 5.31 -5.55
C MET A 267 15.12 4.45 -6.65
N ALA A 268 14.69 4.65 -7.90
CA ALA A 268 15.13 3.91 -9.08
C ALA A 268 15.91 4.80 -10.06
N ILE A 269 16.79 5.67 -9.55
CA ILE A 269 17.55 6.63 -10.36
C ILE A 269 18.75 5.98 -11.07
N HIS A 270 19.48 5.08 -10.40
CA HIS A 270 20.64 4.40 -11.00
C HIS A 270 20.22 3.55 -12.21
N SER A 271 21.13 3.42 -13.18
CA SER A 271 20.91 2.74 -14.47
C SER A 271 20.49 1.27 -14.33
N GLN A 272 20.91 0.59 -13.27
CA GLN A 272 20.58 -0.80 -13.02
C GLN A 272 19.13 -1.04 -12.55
N TRP A 273 18.40 0.02 -12.16
CA TRP A 273 17.04 -0.06 -11.65
C TRP A 273 16.01 0.19 -12.74
N ARG A 274 14.96 -0.63 -12.75
CA ARG A 274 13.80 -0.48 -13.64
C ARG A 274 12.64 0.18 -12.92
N GLN A 275 11.75 0.79 -13.68
CA GLN A 275 10.48 1.34 -13.19
C GLN A 275 9.33 0.74 -14.00
N THR A 276 8.40 0.09 -13.31
CA THR A 276 7.25 -0.57 -13.91
C THR A 276 5.99 0.02 -13.32
N TYR A 277 5.33 0.86 -14.09
CA TYR A 277 4.04 1.46 -13.75
C TYR A 277 2.95 0.61 -14.40
N PHE A 278 1.94 0.20 -13.64
CA PHE A 278 0.80 -0.50 -14.22
C PHE A 278 -0.47 -0.19 -13.46
N SER A 279 -1.58 -0.03 -14.18
CA SER A 279 -2.82 0.41 -13.55
C SER A 279 -4.04 0.14 -14.42
N THR A 280 -5.19 -0.02 -13.78
CA THR A 280 -6.49 0.20 -14.43
C THR A 280 -6.70 1.70 -14.66
N PRO A 281 -7.42 2.12 -15.71
CA PRO A 281 -7.73 3.54 -15.92
C PRO A 281 -8.68 4.07 -14.85
N SER A 282 -8.59 5.36 -14.55
CA SER A 282 -9.54 6.08 -13.67
C SER A 282 -10.26 7.18 -14.46
N SER A 283 -9.90 8.45 -14.29
CA SER A 283 -10.43 9.60 -15.01
C SER A 283 -9.38 10.27 -15.92
N LEU A 284 -9.83 10.87 -17.02
CA LEU A 284 -9.03 11.76 -17.88
C LEU A 284 -8.48 12.98 -17.12
N ALA A 285 -9.16 13.43 -16.07
CA ALA A 285 -8.76 14.55 -15.22
C ALA A 285 -7.72 14.16 -14.15
N HIS A 286 -7.40 12.87 -14.02
CA HIS A 286 -6.43 12.40 -13.02
C HIS A 286 -5.03 12.98 -13.30
N ASP A 287 -4.30 13.35 -12.25
CA ASP A 287 -3.00 14.03 -12.36
C ASP A 287 -1.88 13.15 -12.98
N ALA A 288 -2.09 11.84 -13.02
CA ALA A 288 -1.25 10.88 -13.73
C ALA A 288 -1.48 10.81 -15.25
N TYR A 289 -2.62 11.29 -15.76
CA TYR A 289 -2.94 11.21 -17.19
C TYR A 289 -1.92 11.92 -18.09
N PRO A 290 -1.37 13.09 -17.71
CA PRO A 290 -0.27 13.70 -18.45
C PRO A 290 1.01 12.85 -18.53
N PHE A 291 1.29 12.02 -17.51
CA PHE A 291 2.43 11.10 -17.54
C PHE A 291 2.23 9.96 -18.54
N TRP A 292 1.01 9.42 -18.59
CA TRP A 292 0.63 8.40 -19.57
C TRP A 292 0.62 8.92 -21.00
N SER A 293 -0.07 10.03 -21.27
CA SER A 293 -0.23 10.60 -22.62
C SER A 293 1.03 11.23 -23.21
N GLY A 294 2.11 11.38 -22.43
CA GLY A 294 3.33 12.10 -22.85
C GLY A 294 3.24 13.61 -22.72
N ALA A 295 2.08 14.16 -22.35
CA ALA A 295 1.93 15.60 -22.11
C ALA A 295 2.87 16.12 -21.01
N LEU A 296 3.19 15.30 -20.01
CA LEU A 296 4.17 15.63 -18.97
C LEU A 296 5.59 15.75 -19.53
N PHE A 297 5.98 14.92 -20.49
CA PHE A 297 7.28 15.01 -21.18
C PHE A 297 7.39 16.30 -22.00
N ASN A 298 6.29 16.70 -22.65
CA ASN A 298 6.21 17.92 -23.45
C ASN A 298 6.18 19.21 -22.62
N ARG A 299 5.87 19.13 -21.32
CA ARG A 299 5.75 20.29 -20.44
C ARG A 299 7.09 21.02 -20.34
N GLY A 300 7.08 22.32 -20.69
CA GLY A 300 8.30 23.15 -20.69
C GLY A 300 9.22 22.96 -21.90
N ARG A 301 8.90 22.04 -22.85
CA ARG A 301 9.70 21.84 -24.05
C ARG A 301 9.28 22.76 -25.21
N PRO A 302 10.26 23.24 -26.02
CA PRO A 302 10.03 23.86 -27.32
C PRO A 302 9.20 22.97 -28.26
N LYS A 303 8.43 23.56 -29.18
CA LYS A 303 7.48 22.83 -30.05
C LYS A 303 8.15 21.74 -30.89
N ASP A 304 9.36 21.99 -31.38
CA ASP A 304 10.20 21.09 -32.17
C ASP A 304 10.75 19.88 -31.38
N GLN A 305 10.74 19.97 -30.04
CA GLN A 305 11.16 18.88 -29.15
C GLN A 305 9.98 18.14 -28.51
N ARG A 306 8.74 18.51 -28.85
CA ARG A 306 7.54 17.83 -28.36
C ARG A 306 7.28 16.58 -29.18
N VAL A 307 6.76 15.57 -28.50
CA VAL A 307 6.37 14.30 -29.12
C VAL A 307 4.85 14.17 -29.10
N SER A 308 4.31 13.56 -30.16
CA SER A 308 2.93 13.07 -30.16
C SER A 308 2.97 11.56 -29.99
N ILE A 309 2.23 11.05 -29.01
CA ILE A 309 2.16 9.62 -28.72
C ILE A 309 0.74 9.16 -29.02
N ASP A 310 0.61 8.24 -29.97
CA ASP A 310 -0.66 7.54 -30.20
C ASP A 310 -0.90 6.57 -29.04
N ILE A 311 -1.92 6.87 -28.24
CA ILE A 311 -2.33 6.12 -27.06
C ILE A 311 -3.57 5.25 -27.31
N SER A 312 -3.91 4.99 -28.57
CA SER A 312 -4.96 4.03 -28.92
C SER A 312 -4.54 2.59 -28.58
N ASN A 313 -5.53 1.74 -28.28
CA ASN A 313 -5.27 0.31 -28.10
C ASN A 313 -4.62 -0.30 -29.35
N ALA A 314 -5.07 0.06 -30.55
CA ALA A 314 -4.49 -0.42 -31.80
C ALA A 314 -2.97 -0.14 -31.92
N ALA A 315 -2.51 1.03 -31.45
CA ALA A 315 -1.10 1.39 -31.47
C ALA A 315 -0.27 0.73 -30.36
N LEU A 316 -0.90 0.37 -29.24
CA LEU A 316 -0.22 -0.03 -28.00
C LEU A 316 -0.49 -1.48 -27.56
N ALA A 317 -1.39 -2.25 -28.18
CA ALA A 317 -1.75 -3.60 -27.76
C ALA A 317 -0.54 -4.56 -27.73
N ALA A 318 0.31 -4.47 -28.76
CA ALA A 318 1.53 -5.28 -28.87
C ALA A 318 2.69 -4.76 -28.00
N GLY A 319 2.54 -3.59 -27.36
CA GLY A 319 3.60 -2.91 -26.65
C GLY A 319 4.56 -2.14 -27.56
N ARG A 320 4.97 -0.94 -27.14
CA ARG A 320 5.83 -0.07 -27.95
C ARG A 320 6.70 0.86 -27.11
N THR A 321 7.97 0.97 -27.45
CA THR A 321 8.85 2.04 -26.97
C THR A 321 8.47 3.34 -27.66
N CYS A 322 7.96 4.30 -26.90
CA CYS A 322 7.49 5.59 -27.42
C CYS A 322 8.62 6.63 -27.48
N ALA A 323 8.38 7.72 -28.21
CA ALA A 323 9.37 8.78 -28.46
C ALA A 323 9.82 9.55 -27.20
N ASP A 324 9.11 9.43 -26.08
CA ASP A 324 9.52 9.97 -24.78
C ASP A 324 10.40 9.01 -23.96
N GLY A 325 10.80 7.88 -24.53
CA GLY A 325 11.69 6.89 -23.92
C GLY A 325 11.02 5.92 -22.93
N GLN A 326 9.68 5.87 -22.91
CA GLN A 326 8.93 4.89 -22.12
C GLN A 326 8.33 3.81 -23.01
N TYR A 327 8.42 2.55 -22.58
CA TYR A 327 7.64 1.47 -23.14
C TYR A 327 6.20 1.58 -22.66
N ARG A 328 5.24 1.57 -23.58
CA ARG A 328 3.80 1.57 -23.29
C ARG A 328 3.10 0.34 -23.84
N GLN A 329 2.14 -0.17 -23.09
CA GLN A 329 1.22 -1.19 -23.57
C GLN A 329 -0.17 -0.99 -22.98
N ILE A 330 -1.21 -1.27 -23.78
CA ILE A 330 -2.59 -1.41 -23.31
C ILE A 330 -2.95 -2.89 -23.42
N VAL A 331 -3.46 -3.50 -22.35
CA VAL A 331 -3.96 -4.89 -22.38
C VAL A 331 -5.39 -4.93 -21.86
N THR A 332 -6.34 -4.99 -22.79
CA THR A 332 -7.76 -5.19 -22.49
C THR A 332 -8.05 -6.66 -22.12
N VAL A 333 -9.25 -6.95 -21.63
CA VAL A 333 -9.70 -8.35 -21.45
C VAL A 333 -9.71 -9.10 -22.78
N GLU A 334 -10.06 -8.42 -23.87
CA GLU A 334 -10.11 -9.00 -25.21
C GLU A 334 -8.70 -9.30 -25.73
N ASP A 335 -7.73 -8.41 -25.48
CA ASP A 335 -6.32 -8.66 -25.76
C ASP A 335 -5.77 -9.82 -24.92
N ALA A 336 -6.18 -9.93 -23.65
CA ALA A 336 -5.76 -11.03 -22.78
C ALA A 336 -6.29 -12.38 -23.28
N VAL A 337 -7.57 -12.46 -23.64
CA VAL A 337 -8.17 -13.66 -24.24
C VAL A 337 -7.50 -14.01 -25.55
N ARG A 338 -7.24 -13.02 -26.42
CA ARG A 338 -6.49 -13.22 -27.68
C ARG A 338 -5.06 -13.71 -27.44
N GLY A 339 -4.45 -13.29 -26.33
CA GLY A 339 -3.14 -13.75 -25.85
C GLY A 339 -3.19 -15.08 -25.09
N GLY A 340 -4.27 -15.85 -25.20
CA GLY A 340 -4.40 -17.20 -24.64
C GLY A 340 -4.97 -17.27 -23.22
N CYS A 341 -5.41 -16.15 -22.63
CA CYS A 341 -6.06 -16.19 -21.31
C CYS A 341 -7.42 -16.87 -21.41
N ASN A 342 -7.50 -18.09 -20.88
CA ASN A 342 -8.69 -18.94 -20.93
C ASN A 342 -9.59 -18.83 -19.67
N LEU A 343 -9.39 -17.79 -18.86
CA LEU A 343 -10.11 -17.59 -17.59
C LEU A 343 -11.40 -16.75 -17.73
N PHE A 344 -11.66 -16.20 -18.91
CA PHE A 344 -12.76 -15.26 -19.14
C PHE A 344 -13.76 -15.80 -20.16
N ASP A 345 -15.04 -15.59 -19.85
CA ASP A 345 -16.15 -15.72 -20.79
C ASP A 345 -16.62 -14.30 -21.15
N LEU A 346 -16.20 -13.81 -22.32
CA LEU A 346 -16.48 -12.43 -22.74
C LEU A 346 -17.97 -12.17 -22.94
N GLU A 347 -18.74 -13.17 -23.38
CA GLU A 347 -20.18 -13.01 -23.60
C GLU A 347 -20.91 -12.91 -22.27
N ARG A 348 -20.53 -13.74 -21.29
CA ARG A 348 -21.06 -13.61 -19.93
C ARG A 348 -20.69 -12.27 -19.28
N LEU A 349 -19.45 -11.80 -19.44
CA LEU A 349 -19.02 -10.52 -18.88
C LEU A 349 -19.83 -9.34 -19.46
N LYS A 350 -20.23 -9.39 -20.74
CA LYS A 350 -21.10 -8.36 -21.34
C LYS A 350 -22.52 -8.37 -20.78
N LEU A 351 -22.96 -9.48 -20.17
CA LEU A 351 -24.25 -9.57 -19.47
C LEU A 351 -24.12 -9.12 -18.00
N GLU A 352 -22.95 -9.31 -17.39
CA GLU A 352 -22.69 -8.95 -15.99
C GLU A 352 -22.36 -7.47 -15.80
N TYR A 353 -21.79 -6.81 -16.81
CA TYR A 353 -21.37 -5.42 -16.75
C TYR A 353 -22.14 -4.54 -17.74
N SER A 354 -22.42 -3.31 -17.34
CA SER A 354 -22.91 -2.30 -18.28
C SER A 354 -21.89 -2.00 -19.38
N ALA A 355 -22.33 -1.37 -20.46
CA ALA A 355 -21.42 -0.90 -21.52
C ALA A 355 -20.32 0.03 -20.97
N ASP A 356 -20.65 0.95 -20.06
CA ASP A 356 -19.70 1.91 -19.47
C ASP A 356 -18.72 1.20 -18.52
N GLU A 357 -19.20 0.24 -17.73
CA GLU A 357 -18.35 -0.58 -16.84
C GLU A 357 -17.43 -1.48 -17.63
N TYR A 358 -17.95 -2.18 -18.64
CA TYR A 358 -17.16 -3.04 -19.52
C TYR A 358 -16.06 -2.21 -20.21
N ALA A 359 -16.41 -1.03 -20.73
CA ALA A 359 -15.46 -0.11 -21.33
C ALA A 359 -14.33 0.32 -20.38
N ASN A 360 -14.66 0.76 -19.16
CA ASN A 360 -13.66 1.23 -18.21
C ASN A 360 -12.86 0.09 -17.58
N LEU A 361 -13.54 -0.92 -17.04
CA LEU A 361 -12.95 -1.99 -16.25
C LEU A 361 -12.20 -3.01 -17.10
N LEU A 362 -12.73 -3.29 -18.30
CA LEU A 362 -12.29 -4.41 -19.13
C LEU A 362 -11.64 -3.98 -20.45
N LEU A 363 -12.03 -2.83 -21.01
CA LEU A 363 -11.43 -2.28 -22.25
C LEU A 363 -10.46 -1.13 -22.04
N CYS A 364 -10.07 -0.86 -20.78
CA CYS A 364 -9.08 0.14 -20.43
C CYS A 364 -9.43 1.59 -20.86
N GLN A 365 -10.72 1.93 -20.94
CA GLN A 365 -11.14 3.29 -21.28
C GLN A 365 -11.18 4.20 -20.04
N PHE A 366 -10.72 5.44 -20.17
CA PHE A 366 -10.81 6.42 -19.07
C PHE A 366 -12.21 7.00 -18.95
N ILE A 367 -12.65 7.27 -17.73
CA ILE A 367 -13.89 7.97 -17.46
C ILE A 367 -13.69 9.47 -17.70
N ASP A 368 -14.65 10.10 -18.36
CA ASP A 368 -14.81 11.56 -18.33
C ASP A 368 -15.72 11.94 -17.15
N ASP A 369 -15.11 12.47 -16.09
CA ASP A 369 -15.82 12.89 -14.87
C ASP A 369 -16.17 14.38 -14.84
N SER A 370 -16.08 15.09 -15.97
CA SER A 370 -16.42 16.51 -16.07
C SER A 370 -17.86 16.86 -15.65
N LEU A 371 -18.80 15.92 -15.83
CA LEU A 371 -20.21 16.06 -15.43
C LEU A 371 -20.53 15.40 -14.08
N SER A 372 -19.54 14.79 -13.43
CA SER A 372 -19.72 14.16 -12.12
C SER A 372 -19.93 15.22 -11.04
N VAL A 373 -20.86 14.95 -10.14
CA VAL A 373 -21.11 15.77 -8.95
C VAL A 373 -20.05 15.54 -7.87
N PHE A 374 -19.35 14.40 -7.97
CA PHE A 374 -18.22 14.00 -7.13
C PHE A 374 -17.02 13.62 -8.04
N PRO A 375 -16.29 14.61 -8.59
CA PRO A 375 -15.10 14.34 -9.41
C PRO A 375 -14.05 13.56 -8.62
N LEU A 376 -13.25 12.74 -9.32
CA LEU A 376 -12.26 11.87 -8.69
C LEU A 376 -11.28 12.66 -7.81
N ALA A 377 -10.83 13.82 -8.28
CA ALA A 377 -9.92 14.68 -7.53
C ALA A 377 -10.48 15.11 -6.17
N THR A 378 -11.81 15.28 -6.06
CA THR A 378 -12.46 15.60 -4.79
C THR A 378 -12.54 14.37 -3.89
N LEU A 379 -12.90 13.21 -4.44
CA LEU A 379 -12.98 11.94 -3.71
C LEU A 379 -11.62 11.46 -3.19
N GLN A 380 -10.54 11.73 -3.93
CA GLN A 380 -9.17 11.41 -3.53
C GLN A 380 -8.74 12.07 -2.22
N THR A 381 -9.37 13.19 -1.83
CA THR A 381 -9.12 13.81 -0.52
C THR A 381 -9.71 13.02 0.65
N CYS A 382 -10.64 12.11 0.36
CA CYS A 382 -11.29 11.20 1.31
C CYS A 382 -10.65 9.80 1.31
N MET A 383 -9.71 9.53 0.40
CA MET A 383 -9.03 8.24 0.30
C MET A 383 -7.82 8.20 1.24
N VAL A 384 -7.79 7.23 2.15
CA VAL A 384 -6.71 7.04 3.13
C VAL A 384 -6.17 5.62 3.12
N ASP A 385 -4.90 5.45 3.47
CA ASP A 385 -4.34 4.13 3.77
C ASP A 385 -4.82 3.71 5.16
N THR A 386 -5.90 2.93 5.21
CA THR A 386 -6.58 2.61 6.49
C THR A 386 -5.68 1.83 7.44
N TRP A 387 -4.70 1.08 6.93
CA TRP A 387 -3.76 0.33 7.76
C TRP A 387 -2.70 1.21 8.43
N GLU A 388 -2.44 2.40 7.88
CA GLU A 388 -1.53 3.38 8.48
C GLU A 388 -2.28 4.45 9.28
N VAL A 389 -3.52 4.77 8.91
CA VAL A 389 -4.28 5.89 9.49
C VAL A 389 -5.25 5.45 10.59
N TRP A 390 -5.81 4.23 10.52
CA TRP A 390 -6.79 3.74 11.48
C TRP A 390 -6.22 2.66 12.39
N ASP A 391 -5.83 3.05 13.61
CA ASP A 391 -5.31 2.13 14.61
C ASP A 391 -6.42 1.35 15.35
N ASP A 392 -7.65 1.85 15.33
CA ASP A 392 -8.82 1.39 16.08
C ASP A 392 -9.71 0.40 15.32
N PHE A 393 -9.53 0.27 14.01
CA PHE A 393 -10.28 -0.66 13.17
C PHE A 393 -9.46 -1.92 12.85
N LYS A 394 -9.97 -3.10 13.22
CA LYS A 394 -9.34 -4.42 13.01
C LYS A 394 -10.28 -5.33 12.20
N PRO A 395 -10.23 -5.29 10.85
CA PRO A 395 -11.18 -5.98 9.98
C PRO A 395 -11.42 -7.47 10.27
N LEU A 396 -10.36 -8.17 10.73
CA LEU A 396 -10.36 -9.62 10.96
C LEU A 396 -10.87 -10.02 12.36
N TYR A 397 -11.18 -9.07 13.23
CA TYR A 397 -11.66 -9.36 14.58
C TYR A 397 -13.18 -9.62 14.57
N MET A 398 -13.67 -10.36 15.57
CA MET A 398 -15.11 -10.64 15.71
C MET A 398 -15.95 -9.36 15.82
N ARG A 399 -15.41 -8.33 16.48
CA ARG A 399 -15.93 -6.96 16.50
C ARG A 399 -14.88 -6.01 15.92
N PRO A 400 -14.90 -5.74 14.61
CA PRO A 400 -13.83 -5.00 13.95
C PRO A 400 -13.62 -3.58 14.47
N PHE A 401 -14.66 -2.97 15.05
CA PHE A 401 -14.61 -1.61 15.57
C PHE A 401 -15.01 -1.53 17.06
N GLY A 402 -14.82 -2.65 17.79
CA GLY A 402 -15.16 -2.71 19.23
C GLY A 402 -16.64 -2.38 19.50
N ASP A 403 -16.86 -1.56 20.53
CA ASP A 403 -18.18 -1.08 20.96
C ASP A 403 -18.50 0.34 20.48
N GLU A 404 -17.74 0.82 19.50
CA GLU A 404 -17.94 2.13 18.89
C GLU A 404 -19.17 2.13 18.00
N GLU A 405 -19.81 3.30 17.93
CA GLU A 405 -21.01 3.52 17.15
C GLU A 405 -20.76 3.33 15.65
N VAL A 406 -21.73 2.72 14.98
CA VAL A 406 -21.74 2.52 13.53
C VAL A 406 -23.15 2.74 12.96
N TRP A 407 -23.20 3.30 11.76
CA TRP A 407 -24.40 3.52 10.96
C TRP A 407 -24.37 2.62 9.73
N ILE A 408 -25.53 2.13 9.31
CA ILE A 408 -25.69 1.38 8.08
C ILE A 408 -26.52 2.21 7.10
N GLY A 409 -26.08 2.24 5.86
CA GLY A 409 -26.89 2.72 4.74
C GLY A 409 -27.03 1.63 3.71
N TYR A 410 -28.22 1.51 3.13
CA TYR A 410 -28.56 0.48 2.16
C TYR A 410 -29.36 1.08 1.01
N ASP A 411 -29.01 0.69 -0.21
CA ASP A 411 -29.65 1.08 -1.46
C ASP A 411 -29.96 -0.18 -2.29
N PRO A 412 -31.24 -0.48 -2.55
CA PRO A 412 -31.63 -1.61 -3.38
C PRO A 412 -31.42 -1.29 -4.86
N SER A 413 -31.12 -2.29 -5.71
CA SER A 413 -31.22 -2.07 -7.16
C SER A 413 -32.68 -1.77 -7.55
N HIS A 414 -32.85 -0.93 -8.56
CA HIS A 414 -34.15 -0.72 -9.19
C HIS A 414 -34.60 -1.89 -10.09
N THR A 415 -33.68 -2.75 -10.54
CA THR A 415 -33.94 -3.92 -11.42
C THR A 415 -33.89 -5.26 -10.67
N GLY A 416 -33.33 -5.30 -9.46
CA GLY A 416 -33.15 -6.51 -8.66
C GLY A 416 -31.79 -7.21 -8.85
N ASP A 417 -30.93 -6.70 -9.74
CA ASP A 417 -29.67 -7.37 -10.09
C ASP A 417 -28.55 -7.17 -9.06
N SER A 418 -28.62 -6.08 -8.28
CA SER A 418 -27.55 -5.68 -7.35
C SER A 418 -28.09 -4.89 -6.14
N ALA A 419 -27.31 -4.70 -5.07
CA ALA A 419 -27.67 -3.82 -3.96
C ALA A 419 -26.41 -3.32 -3.26
N GLY A 420 -26.39 -2.03 -2.92
CA GLY A 420 -25.32 -1.40 -2.18
C GLY A 420 -25.60 -1.40 -0.67
N CYS A 421 -24.62 -1.81 0.13
CA CYS A 421 -24.68 -1.67 1.58
C CYS A 421 -23.36 -1.08 2.10
N VAL A 422 -23.45 -0.07 2.97
CA VAL A 422 -22.31 0.64 3.53
C VAL A 422 -22.40 0.67 5.05
N VAL A 423 -21.28 0.37 5.70
CA VAL A 423 -21.08 0.46 7.15
C VAL A 423 -20.21 1.67 7.42
N LEU A 424 -20.73 2.66 8.13
CA LEU A 424 -20.13 3.98 8.34
C LEU A 424 -19.96 4.26 9.83
N ALA A 425 -18.73 4.51 10.29
CA ALA A 425 -18.51 5.05 11.62
C ALA A 425 -18.74 6.58 11.59
N PRO A 426 -19.68 7.11 12.39
CA PRO A 426 -19.78 8.55 12.60
C PRO A 426 -18.63 9.09 13.44
N PRO A 427 -18.38 10.41 13.39
CA PRO A 427 -17.39 11.02 14.26
C PRO A 427 -17.90 11.07 15.71
N LYS A 428 -16.99 10.85 16.67
CA LYS A 428 -17.27 10.97 18.11
C LYS A 428 -17.65 12.39 18.54
N TYR A 429 -17.21 13.40 17.79
CA TYR A 429 -17.45 14.81 18.06
C TYR A 429 -17.90 15.54 16.80
N PRO A 430 -18.73 16.59 16.92
CA PRO A 430 -19.14 17.41 15.78
C PRO A 430 -17.95 17.92 14.97
N GLY A 431 -18.05 17.86 13.64
CA GLY A 431 -16.97 18.28 12.75
C GLY A 431 -15.87 17.23 12.54
N GLY A 432 -15.87 16.11 13.27
CA GLY A 432 -14.94 15.00 13.05
C GLY A 432 -15.19 14.25 11.74
N LYS A 433 -14.37 13.22 11.49
CA LYS A 433 -14.42 12.43 10.25
C LYS A 433 -15.35 11.22 10.37
N PHE A 434 -16.17 11.02 9.35
CA PHE A 434 -16.86 9.79 9.03
C PHE A 434 -15.88 8.80 8.39
N ARG A 435 -15.99 7.51 8.73
CA ARG A 435 -15.15 6.46 8.16
C ARG A 435 -16.02 5.36 7.59
N VAL A 436 -15.89 5.09 6.29
CA VAL A 436 -16.53 3.92 5.69
C VAL A 436 -15.72 2.69 6.11
N LEU A 437 -16.27 1.85 6.98
CA LEU A 437 -15.59 0.69 7.54
C LEU A 437 -15.71 -0.56 6.67
N GLU A 438 -16.88 -0.75 6.07
CA GLU A 438 -17.14 -1.84 5.11
C GLU A 438 -18.13 -1.37 4.04
N ARG A 439 -18.07 -2.05 2.89
CA ARG A 439 -18.98 -1.86 1.76
C ARG A 439 -19.25 -3.19 1.09
N PHE A 440 -20.48 -3.38 0.63
CA PHE A 440 -20.90 -4.61 -0.02
C PHE A 440 -21.74 -4.29 -1.26
N GLN A 441 -21.46 -5.03 -2.34
CA GLN A 441 -22.28 -5.06 -3.53
C GLN A 441 -22.86 -6.48 -3.66
N TRP A 442 -24.14 -6.66 -3.33
CA TRP A 442 -24.79 -7.97 -3.35
C TRP A 442 -25.52 -8.16 -4.67
N HIS A 443 -25.27 -9.27 -5.37
CA HIS A 443 -25.87 -9.52 -6.69
C HIS A 443 -26.82 -10.72 -6.61
N GLY A 444 -28.01 -10.59 -7.21
CA GLY A 444 -28.99 -11.69 -7.33
C GLY A 444 -29.51 -12.27 -6.01
N LEU A 445 -29.45 -11.53 -4.89
CA LEU A 445 -30.01 -11.96 -3.62
C LEU A 445 -31.48 -11.52 -3.50
N ASP A 446 -32.35 -12.38 -2.97
CA ASP A 446 -33.71 -11.99 -2.59
C ASP A 446 -33.73 -11.08 -1.35
N PHE A 447 -34.89 -10.50 -1.04
CA PHE A 447 -35.03 -9.55 0.07
C PHE A 447 -34.76 -10.17 1.44
N GLU A 448 -35.04 -11.46 1.63
CA GLU A 448 -34.80 -12.16 2.89
C GLU A 448 -33.30 -12.35 3.13
N ALA A 449 -32.56 -12.79 2.12
CA ALA A 449 -31.11 -12.92 2.17
C ALA A 449 -30.43 -11.56 2.39
N GLN A 450 -30.91 -10.50 1.73
CA GLN A 450 -30.38 -9.15 1.95
C GLN A 450 -30.64 -8.64 3.38
N ALA A 451 -31.86 -8.81 3.91
CA ALA A 451 -32.17 -8.44 5.29
C ALA A 451 -31.35 -9.24 6.31
N ALA A 452 -31.14 -10.53 6.09
CA ALA A 452 -30.30 -11.38 6.95
C ALA A 452 -28.83 -10.93 6.94
N LYS A 453 -28.32 -10.43 5.80
CA LYS A 453 -26.97 -9.84 5.74
C LYS A 453 -26.89 -8.55 6.56
N ILE A 454 -27.90 -7.69 6.51
CA ILE A 454 -27.99 -6.49 7.37
C ILE A 454 -28.04 -6.90 8.84
N GLU A 455 -28.84 -7.92 9.20
CA GLU A 455 -28.91 -8.45 10.56
C GLU A 455 -27.56 -9.00 11.05
N ALA A 456 -26.80 -9.67 10.18
CA ALA A 456 -25.45 -10.12 10.55
C ALA A 456 -24.52 -8.94 10.87
N LEU A 457 -24.69 -7.79 10.20
CA LEU A 457 -23.93 -6.57 10.50
C LEU A 457 -24.33 -5.96 11.85
N THR A 458 -25.61 -5.99 12.24
CA THR A 458 -26.05 -5.50 13.57
C THR A 458 -25.53 -6.35 14.72
N ARG A 459 -25.12 -7.60 14.47
CA ARG A 459 -24.45 -8.47 15.44
C ARG A 459 -22.94 -8.24 15.49
N ARG A 460 -22.34 -7.85 14.36
CA ARG A 460 -20.88 -7.61 14.22
C ARG A 460 -20.47 -6.22 14.70
N TYR A 461 -21.35 -5.23 14.58
CA TYR A 461 -21.12 -3.84 14.96
C TYR A 461 -22.17 -3.36 15.95
N ARG A 462 -21.83 -2.35 16.75
CA ARG A 462 -22.81 -1.61 17.54
C ARG A 462 -23.54 -0.61 16.62
N VAL A 463 -24.56 -1.11 15.93
CA VAL A 463 -25.35 -0.32 14.99
C VAL A 463 -26.38 0.54 15.74
N THR A 464 -26.40 1.84 15.47
CA THR A 464 -27.34 2.81 16.09
C THR A 464 -28.26 3.49 15.08
N TYR A 465 -27.95 3.37 13.78
CA TYR A 465 -28.76 3.91 12.70
C TYR A 465 -28.73 2.98 11.49
N ILE A 466 -29.88 2.82 10.84
CA ILE A 466 -30.00 2.14 9.54
C ILE A 466 -30.87 3.00 8.63
N GLY A 467 -30.30 3.47 7.52
CA GLY A 467 -31.00 4.19 6.46
C GLY A 467 -31.24 3.28 5.25
N ILE A 468 -32.50 3.12 4.83
CA ILE A 468 -32.89 2.19 3.75
C ILE A 468 -33.67 2.97 2.70
N ASP A 469 -33.24 2.91 1.43
CA ASP A 469 -34.13 3.30 0.34
C ASP A 469 -35.26 2.27 0.19
N THR A 470 -36.48 2.78 0.23
CA THR A 470 -37.74 2.03 0.14
C THR A 470 -38.44 2.23 -1.20
N THR A 471 -37.78 2.91 -2.13
CA THR A 471 -38.31 3.15 -3.47
C THR A 471 -38.30 1.83 -4.26
N GLY A 472 -39.48 1.27 -4.50
CA GLY A 472 -39.63 -0.01 -5.21
C GLY A 472 -39.32 -1.21 -4.30
N ILE A 473 -38.34 -2.02 -4.70
CA ILE A 473 -38.11 -3.34 -4.08
C ILE A 473 -37.56 -3.27 -2.64
N GLY A 474 -36.95 -2.15 -2.26
CA GLY A 474 -36.42 -1.93 -0.90
C GLY A 474 -37.47 -1.95 0.21
N GLN A 475 -38.76 -1.78 -0.13
CA GLN A 475 -39.86 -1.88 0.84
C GLN A 475 -39.91 -3.25 1.53
N GLY A 476 -39.63 -4.33 0.80
CA GLY A 476 -39.59 -5.69 1.37
C GLY A 476 -38.47 -5.85 2.39
N VAL A 477 -37.27 -5.38 2.06
CA VAL A 477 -36.12 -5.40 2.97
C VAL A 477 -36.38 -4.55 4.21
N TYR A 478 -36.96 -3.35 4.06
CA TYR A 478 -37.31 -2.48 5.18
C TYR A 478 -38.28 -3.15 6.17
N GLN A 479 -39.32 -3.83 5.68
CA GLN A 479 -40.27 -4.57 6.51
C GLN A 479 -39.62 -5.71 7.30
N LEU A 480 -38.60 -6.36 6.75
CA LEU A 480 -37.87 -7.42 7.44
C LEU A 480 -36.88 -6.83 8.46
N VAL A 481 -36.15 -5.79 8.08
CA VAL A 481 -35.17 -5.11 8.96
C VAL A 481 -35.85 -4.52 10.19
N THR A 482 -37.02 -3.92 10.05
CA THR A 482 -37.77 -3.33 11.18
C THR A 482 -38.22 -4.35 12.23
N LYS A 483 -38.23 -5.65 11.93
CA LYS A 483 -38.52 -6.70 12.92
C LYS A 483 -37.42 -6.86 13.97
N PHE A 484 -36.16 -6.65 13.58
CA PHE A 484 -35.00 -6.76 14.48
C PHE A 484 -34.32 -5.42 14.78
N PHE A 485 -34.60 -4.38 13.98
CA PHE A 485 -34.14 -3.01 14.20
C PHE A 485 -35.30 -2.03 13.96
N PRO A 486 -36.23 -1.86 14.92
CA PRO A 486 -37.43 -1.03 14.73
C PRO A 486 -37.17 0.45 14.41
N ALA A 487 -35.99 0.97 14.77
CA ALA A 487 -35.59 2.36 14.52
C ALA A 487 -35.06 2.63 13.10
N ALA A 488 -35.16 1.67 12.17
CA ALA A 488 -34.71 1.85 10.79
C ALA A 488 -35.47 3.00 10.10
N THR A 489 -34.74 3.87 9.41
CA THR A 489 -35.26 5.03 8.69
C THR A 489 -35.48 4.72 7.22
N ALA A 490 -36.71 4.92 6.74
CA ALA A 490 -37.06 4.76 5.34
C ALA A 490 -36.81 6.05 4.54
N PHE A 491 -36.17 5.92 3.38
CA PHE A 491 -36.09 6.96 2.35
C PHE A 491 -37.05 6.62 1.21
N HIS A 492 -37.96 7.54 0.90
CA HIS A 492 -38.86 7.42 -0.25
C HIS A 492 -38.48 8.47 -1.29
N TYR A 493 -37.80 8.09 -2.36
CA TYR A 493 -37.12 9.04 -3.24
C TYR A 493 -38.06 10.01 -3.96
N SER A 494 -37.93 11.28 -3.58
CA SER A 494 -38.35 12.44 -4.37
C SER A 494 -37.13 13.21 -4.92
N VAL A 495 -37.36 14.17 -5.82
CA VAL A 495 -36.28 15.06 -6.32
C VAL A 495 -35.63 15.82 -5.17
N GLU A 496 -36.41 16.23 -4.18
CA GLU A 496 -35.99 16.96 -3.00
C GLU A 496 -35.11 16.08 -2.10
N ILE A 497 -35.53 14.84 -1.81
CA ILE A 497 -34.72 13.92 -0.99
C ILE A 497 -33.39 13.61 -1.68
N LYS A 498 -33.40 13.29 -2.98
CA LYS A 498 -32.15 13.06 -3.74
C LYS A 498 -31.22 14.26 -3.69
N THR A 499 -31.77 15.46 -3.83
CA THR A 499 -31.01 16.71 -3.73
C THR A 499 -30.42 16.89 -2.33
N ALA A 500 -31.19 16.66 -1.27
CA ALA A 500 -30.72 16.77 0.10
C ALA A 500 -29.57 15.79 0.41
N LEU A 501 -29.71 14.52 0.00
CA LEU A 501 -28.67 13.50 0.16
C LEU A 501 -27.36 13.91 -0.53
N VAL A 502 -27.44 14.31 -1.80
CA VAL A 502 -26.27 14.74 -2.57
C VAL A 502 -25.63 15.98 -1.98
N MET A 503 -26.41 16.99 -1.59
CA MET A 503 -25.87 18.21 -0.98
C MET A 503 -25.21 17.94 0.37
N LYS A 504 -25.78 17.04 1.18
CA LYS A 504 -25.19 16.61 2.46
C LYS A 504 -23.84 15.93 2.22
N ALA A 505 -23.78 14.97 1.29
CA ALA A 505 -22.55 14.29 0.94
C ALA A 505 -21.48 15.24 0.38
N GLN A 506 -21.86 16.18 -0.49
CA GLN A 506 -20.95 17.22 -0.98
C GLN A 506 -20.40 18.07 0.16
N ASN A 507 -21.21 18.41 1.16
CA ASN A 507 -20.75 19.17 2.33
C ASN A 507 -19.69 18.41 3.12
N VAL A 508 -19.94 17.12 3.40
CA VAL A 508 -19.02 16.25 4.15
C VAL A 508 -17.72 16.05 3.38
N ILE A 509 -17.81 15.69 2.10
CA ILE A 509 -16.65 15.39 1.24
C ILE A 509 -15.79 16.65 1.01
N ARG A 510 -16.40 17.79 0.67
CA ARG A 510 -15.64 19.04 0.43
C ARG A 510 -14.93 19.56 1.69
N LYS A 511 -15.44 19.22 2.87
CA LYS A 511 -14.80 19.53 4.15
C LYS A 511 -13.73 18.50 4.55
N GLY A 512 -13.46 17.48 3.72
CA GLY A 512 -12.49 16.42 4.03
C GLY A 512 -12.90 15.56 5.22
N ARG A 513 -14.21 15.43 5.47
CA ARG A 513 -14.76 14.72 6.62
C ARG A 513 -15.19 13.29 6.32
N LEU A 514 -15.05 12.81 5.09
CA LEU A 514 -15.24 11.39 4.78
C LEU A 514 -13.88 10.74 4.62
N GLU A 515 -13.71 9.54 5.16
CA GLU A 515 -12.55 8.69 4.93
C GLU A 515 -12.97 7.29 4.50
N PHE A 516 -12.28 6.72 3.53
CA PHE A 516 -12.41 5.32 3.13
C PHE A 516 -11.10 4.83 2.53
N ASP A 517 -10.93 3.50 2.41
CA ASP A 517 -9.68 2.94 1.93
C ASP A 517 -9.39 3.35 0.48
N THR A 518 -8.16 3.82 0.21
CA THR A 518 -7.72 4.19 -1.14
C THR A 518 -7.88 3.05 -2.15
N GLY A 519 -7.86 1.79 -1.69
CA GLY A 519 -8.08 0.63 -2.54
C GLY A 519 -9.53 0.43 -3.00
N TRP A 520 -10.52 1.13 -2.43
CA TRP A 520 -11.95 0.97 -2.73
C TRP A 520 -12.41 1.81 -3.91
N LYS A 521 -11.90 1.43 -5.09
CA LYS A 521 -12.15 2.13 -6.36
C LYS A 521 -13.59 2.07 -6.83
N ASP A 522 -14.29 0.99 -6.52
CA ASP A 522 -15.71 0.81 -6.80
C ASP A 522 -16.59 1.80 -6.01
N LEU A 523 -16.27 2.09 -4.75
CA LEU A 523 -16.96 3.15 -4.01
C LEU A 523 -16.73 4.52 -4.68
N ALA A 524 -15.48 4.83 -5.05
CA ALA A 524 -15.17 6.07 -5.75
C ALA A 524 -15.84 6.17 -7.13
N ALA A 525 -15.78 5.10 -7.92
CA ALA A 525 -16.46 5.00 -9.20
C ALA A 525 -17.98 5.18 -9.04
N SER A 526 -18.55 4.64 -7.96
CA SER A 526 -19.97 4.79 -7.67
C SER A 526 -20.38 6.23 -7.39
N PHE A 527 -19.56 6.97 -6.63
CA PHE A 527 -19.77 8.42 -6.47
C PHE A 527 -19.59 9.18 -7.78
N MET A 528 -18.58 8.82 -8.59
CA MET A 528 -18.31 9.47 -9.87
C MET A 528 -19.43 9.27 -10.90
N ALA A 529 -20.19 8.18 -10.78
CA ALA A 529 -21.31 7.91 -11.67
C ALA A 529 -22.48 8.89 -11.47
N ILE A 530 -22.57 9.56 -10.32
CA ILE A 530 -23.66 10.49 -10.00
C ILE A 530 -23.47 11.81 -10.76
N LYS A 531 -24.40 12.09 -11.68
CA LYS A 531 -24.40 13.27 -12.55
C LYS A 531 -25.62 14.16 -12.26
N LYS A 532 -25.43 15.47 -12.44
CA LYS A 532 -26.51 16.45 -12.41
C LYS A 532 -27.30 16.37 -13.73
N THR A 533 -28.62 16.22 -13.66
CA THR A 533 -29.50 16.17 -14.84
C THR A 533 -30.73 17.04 -14.62
N ILE A 534 -31.41 17.42 -15.70
CA ILE A 534 -32.67 18.17 -15.63
C ILE A 534 -33.81 17.15 -15.73
N THR A 535 -34.87 17.33 -14.94
CA THR A 535 -36.07 16.48 -15.03
C THR A 535 -36.66 16.53 -16.45
N PRO A 536 -37.41 15.49 -16.90
CA PRO A 536 -38.06 15.52 -18.20
C PRO A 536 -38.98 16.73 -18.43
N SER A 537 -39.53 17.30 -17.35
CA SER A 537 -40.34 18.52 -17.39
C SER A 537 -39.54 19.81 -17.62
N GLY A 538 -38.20 19.77 -17.52
CA GLY A 538 -37.33 20.96 -17.67
C GLY A 538 -37.29 21.87 -16.45
N LEU A 539 -38.14 21.65 -15.44
CA LEU A 539 -38.39 22.59 -14.35
C LEU A 539 -37.46 22.43 -13.15
N GLN A 540 -36.92 21.23 -12.92
CA GLN A 540 -36.14 20.93 -11.73
C GLN A 540 -34.83 20.24 -12.10
N VAL A 541 -33.80 20.51 -11.30
CA VAL A 541 -32.56 19.74 -11.31
C VAL A 541 -32.76 18.50 -10.46
N THR A 542 -32.31 17.34 -10.96
CA THR A 542 -32.24 16.10 -10.20
C THR A 542 -30.88 15.44 -10.39
N TYR A 543 -30.59 14.42 -9.58
CA TYR A 543 -29.37 13.63 -9.66
C TYR A 543 -29.69 12.22 -10.11
N LYS A 544 -28.89 11.68 -11.02
CA LYS A 544 -28.99 10.30 -11.50
C LYS A 544 -27.59 9.72 -11.71
N ALA A 545 -27.41 8.43 -11.46
CA ALA A 545 -26.26 7.71 -12.00
C ALA A 545 -26.33 7.72 -13.54
N SER A 546 -25.20 7.68 -14.24
CA SER A 546 -25.17 7.69 -15.70
C SER A 546 -26.07 6.60 -16.30
N ARG A 547 -26.94 7.02 -17.22
CA ARG A 547 -27.96 6.19 -17.87
C ARG A 547 -27.31 5.22 -18.87
N SER A 548 -26.97 4.01 -18.41
CA SER A 548 -27.62 2.87 -19.04
C SER A 548 -28.84 2.58 -18.16
N GLU A 549 -30.02 2.39 -18.74
CA GLU A 549 -31.27 2.20 -17.95
C GLU A 549 -31.27 0.89 -17.13
N GLU A 550 -30.15 0.17 -17.10
CA GLU A 550 -30.02 -1.21 -16.64
C GLU A 550 -28.86 -1.46 -15.66
N ALA A 551 -27.97 -0.48 -15.36
CA ALA A 551 -26.79 -0.75 -14.52
C ALA A 551 -26.65 0.08 -13.23
N SER A 552 -26.48 -0.68 -12.14
CA SER A 552 -26.29 -0.36 -10.71
C SER A 552 -24.97 0.39 -10.41
N HIS A 553 -24.67 1.46 -11.13
CA HIS A 553 -23.42 2.20 -10.92
C HIS A 553 -23.41 3.05 -9.64
N GLY A 554 -24.57 3.43 -9.08
CA GLY A 554 -24.67 4.43 -8.02
C GLY A 554 -24.85 3.88 -6.60
N ASP A 555 -25.08 2.57 -6.45
CA ASP A 555 -25.74 2.05 -5.26
C ASP A 555 -24.86 2.15 -4.00
N LEU A 556 -23.54 1.95 -4.11
CA LEU A 556 -22.62 2.17 -2.99
C LEU A 556 -22.60 3.64 -2.54
N ALA A 557 -22.67 4.57 -3.50
CA ALA A 557 -22.72 5.99 -3.19
C ALA A 557 -24.04 6.36 -2.53
N TRP A 558 -25.18 5.88 -3.03
CA TRP A 558 -26.50 6.10 -2.40
C TRP A 558 -26.58 5.49 -1.01
N ALA A 559 -26.13 4.25 -0.84
CA ALA A 559 -26.01 3.60 0.47
C ALA A 559 -25.14 4.43 1.43
N CYS A 560 -23.98 4.91 0.99
CA CYS A 560 -23.15 5.79 1.81
C CYS A 560 -23.88 7.11 2.18
N MET A 561 -24.64 7.69 1.25
CA MET A 561 -25.41 8.91 1.48
C MET A 561 -26.58 8.70 2.45
N HIS A 562 -27.24 7.53 2.43
CA HIS A 562 -28.26 7.17 3.42
C HIS A 562 -27.69 7.14 4.83
N ALA A 563 -26.49 6.56 5.02
CA ALA A 563 -25.81 6.60 6.32
C ALA A 563 -25.44 8.04 6.72
N LEU A 564 -24.87 8.84 5.80
CA LEU A 564 -24.48 10.22 6.07
C LEU A 564 -25.66 11.15 6.39
N ALA A 565 -26.87 10.82 5.91
CA ALA A 565 -28.08 11.59 6.15
C ALA A 565 -28.46 11.66 7.63
N ASN A 566 -28.01 10.70 8.45
CA ASN A 566 -28.24 10.72 9.90
C ASN A 566 -27.48 11.86 10.61
N GLU A 567 -26.45 12.44 9.99
CA GLU A 567 -25.80 13.61 10.59
C GLU A 567 -26.72 14.85 10.49
N PRO A 568 -27.07 15.50 11.62
CA PRO A 568 -27.84 16.73 11.61
C PRO A 568 -27.21 17.82 10.71
N LEU A 569 -28.03 18.63 10.04
CA LEU A 569 -27.56 19.71 9.17
C LEU A 569 -26.89 20.85 9.96
N GLU A 570 -27.37 21.08 11.18
CA GLU A 570 -26.69 21.86 12.20
C GLU A 570 -25.76 20.88 12.94
N GLY A 571 -24.44 20.93 12.67
CA GLY A 571 -23.48 20.09 13.40
C GLY A 571 -23.73 20.21 14.91
N ALA A 572 -23.74 19.09 15.65
CA ALA A 572 -24.39 19.04 16.96
C ALA A 572 -24.03 20.23 17.85
N THR A 573 -25.02 21.10 18.10
CA THR A 573 -24.96 22.15 19.10
C THR A 573 -25.41 21.53 20.42
N GLY A 574 -24.91 22.05 21.56
CA GLY A 574 -25.27 21.55 22.90
C GLY A 574 -26.77 21.57 23.21
N THR A 575 -27.58 22.21 22.37
CA THR A 575 -29.05 22.21 22.38
C THR A 575 -29.70 20.92 21.86
N ASN A 576 -29.01 20.09 21.06
CA ASN A 576 -29.56 18.84 20.50
C ASN A 576 -29.01 17.55 21.15
N THR A 577 -28.17 17.66 22.17
CA THR A 577 -27.69 16.53 22.99
C THR A 577 -28.25 16.62 24.40
N GLY A 578 -29.48 16.15 24.61
CA GLY A 578 -30.05 16.02 25.95
C GLY A 578 -29.41 14.83 26.68
N PHE A 579 -28.49 15.11 27.61
CA PHE A 579 -28.10 14.14 28.64
C PHE A 579 -29.11 14.22 29.78
N MET A 580 -29.79 13.11 30.09
CA MET A 580 -30.60 12.98 31.29
C MET A 580 -29.71 12.40 32.40
N GLU A 581 -29.24 13.24 33.32
CA GLU A 581 -28.63 12.77 34.57
C GLU A 581 -29.71 12.11 35.43
N ILE A 582 -29.57 10.80 35.68
CA ILE A 582 -30.33 10.12 36.72
C ILE A 582 -29.59 10.38 38.04
N PHE A 583 -30.20 11.20 38.90
CA PHE A 583 -29.77 11.34 40.28
C PHE A 583 -30.24 10.13 41.07
N ASP A 584 -29.34 9.23 41.45
CA ASP A 584 -29.61 8.26 42.51
C ASP A 584 -29.58 9.00 43.85
N GLY A 585 -30.78 9.18 44.43
CA GLY A 585 -30.97 9.69 45.78
C GLY A 585 -30.42 8.71 46.81
N ARG A 586 -29.70 9.25 47.80
CA ARG A 586 -29.17 8.52 48.96
C ARG A 586 -30.25 7.86 49.80
#